data_AF-A0A0L7RER6-F1
#
_entry.id   AF-A0A0L7RER6-F1
#
_cell.length_a   1.000
_cell.length_b   1.000
_cell.length_c   1.000
_cell.angle_alpha   90.00
_cell.angle_beta   90.00
_cell.angle_gamma   90.00
#
_symmetry.space_group_name_H-M   'P 1'
#
loop_
_entity.id
_entity.type
_entity.pdbx_description
1 polymer ?
#
loop_
_entity_poly.entity_id
_entity_poly.type
_entity_poly.pdbx_seq_one_letter_code
_entity_poly.pdbx_strand_id
1 'polypeptide(L)'
;MKRSHSRRDGDDYERHRHHSKERDRDRDRDKDRERNRDCERNRDRYYDERNNKRSTSYKRNHDSEEQSTEVRSYEKQDLKKLRDYGKENRRKSDRYFFTNKEMEKKQETKASNEALERQNRTVELLTSKTGGAYIPPAKLRMMQAEITDKSGAAYQRIAWEALKKSIHGHINKVNISNIGLITRELLKENIVRGRGLLARSIIQAQAASPTFTSVYAALTAIINSKFPNIGELILKRLVIQFKRGFRRNDKPLCISSGTFIAHLVNQRVAHEILALEILTLLVETPTDDSVEVAIAFLKECGMKLTEVSRKGIEAIFEMLRNILHEGQLDKRVQYMIEVMFQIRKDGFKDHEAVPEELDLVEEENQFTHLVTLDEATDSQDILNVFKFDAEYVSNEDKYKQLSKEILGKKVQMKIVVLQ
;
A
#
# COMPACT_ATOMS: atom_id res chain seq x y z
N MET A 1 -15.30 -62.15 -61.19
CA MET A 1 -15.97 -61.45 -62.31
C MET A 1 -16.46 -60.09 -61.84
N LYS A 2 -16.46 -59.09 -62.74
CA LYS A 2 -17.15 -57.78 -62.71
C LYS A 2 -16.83 -56.75 -61.57
N ARG A 3 -16.30 -55.60 -62.02
CA ARG A 3 -16.29 -54.27 -61.36
C ARG A 3 -17.64 -53.54 -61.56
N SER A 4 -17.75 -52.35 -60.94
CA SER A 4 -18.45 -51.10 -61.38
C SER A 4 -19.65 -50.67 -60.50
N HIS A 5 -19.98 -49.41 -60.18
CA HIS A 5 -19.38 -48.05 -60.16
C HIS A 5 -20.56 -47.03 -60.17
N SER A 6 -20.73 -46.19 -59.14
CA SER A 6 -21.39 -44.84 -59.15
C SER A 6 -21.46 -44.35 -57.68
N ARG A 7 -21.22 -43.10 -57.25
CA ARG A 7 -21.39 -41.70 -57.72
C ARG A 7 -22.71 -41.00 -57.33
N ARG A 8 -22.57 -40.14 -56.30
CA ARG A 8 -23.01 -38.72 -56.18
C ARG A 8 -24.43 -38.30 -55.76
N ASP A 9 -24.39 -37.24 -54.93
CA ASP A 9 -25.27 -36.07 -54.75
C ASP A 9 -26.67 -36.21 -54.09
N GLY A 10 -27.11 -35.11 -53.46
CA GLY A 10 -28.27 -34.96 -52.56
C GLY A 10 -27.86 -34.33 -51.22
N ASP A 11 -27.58 -33.03 -51.16
CA ASP A 11 -28.53 -31.90 -50.99
C ASP A 11 -29.08 -31.79 -49.56
N ASP A 12 -28.68 -30.71 -48.84
CA ASP A 12 -29.29 -30.30 -47.58
C ASP A 12 -29.39 -28.76 -47.53
N TYR A 13 -30.59 -28.22 -47.34
CA TYR A 13 -30.94 -26.80 -47.51
C TYR A 13 -31.43 -26.15 -46.21
N GLU A 14 -30.77 -25.04 -45.82
CA GLU A 14 -31.26 -23.99 -44.89
C GLU A 14 -31.60 -24.43 -43.42
N ARG A 15 -31.62 -23.59 -42.37
CA ARG A 15 -31.75 -22.12 -42.28
C ARG A 15 -31.38 -21.55 -40.89
N HIS A 16 -30.55 -20.49 -40.84
CA HIS A 16 -30.56 -19.30 -39.94
C HIS A 16 -30.66 -19.45 -38.37
N ARG A 17 -30.17 -18.52 -37.51
CA ARG A 17 -29.33 -17.30 -37.60
C ARG A 17 -28.90 -16.84 -36.18
N HIS A 18 -27.86 -15.98 -36.14
CA HIS A 18 -27.57 -14.85 -35.22
C HIS A 18 -26.23 -14.94 -34.43
N HIS A 19 -25.46 -13.86 -34.22
CA HIS A 19 -25.22 -12.65 -35.05
C HIS A 19 -23.97 -11.92 -34.50
N SER A 20 -22.82 -12.04 -35.15
CA SER A 20 -21.64 -11.21 -34.83
C SER A 20 -21.57 -10.00 -35.75
N LYS A 21 -21.22 -8.82 -35.20
CA LYS A 21 -20.99 -7.59 -35.97
C LYS A 21 -19.60 -7.04 -35.67
N GLU A 22 -18.65 -7.44 -36.48
CA GLU A 22 -17.46 -6.61 -36.75
C GLU A 22 -17.85 -5.48 -37.72
N ARG A 23 -17.09 -4.38 -37.69
CA ARG A 23 -17.19 -3.28 -38.65
C ARG A 23 -15.83 -2.66 -38.87
N ASP A 24 -15.15 -3.14 -39.91
CA ASP A 24 -14.07 -2.40 -40.54
C ASP A 24 -14.60 -1.13 -41.23
N ARG A 25 -13.72 -0.13 -41.33
CA ARG A 25 -13.76 0.89 -42.37
C ARG A 25 -12.34 1.32 -42.70
N ASP A 26 -11.86 0.84 -43.85
CA ASP A 26 -10.65 1.36 -44.49
C ASP A 26 -10.78 2.84 -44.84
N ARG A 27 -9.65 3.55 -44.85
CA ARG A 27 -9.20 4.26 -46.05
C ARG A 27 -7.72 4.66 -45.95
N ASP A 28 -6.95 4.17 -46.92
CA ASP A 28 -5.56 4.52 -47.15
C ASP A 28 -5.36 6.01 -47.46
N ARG A 29 -4.19 6.56 -47.11
CA ARG A 29 -3.13 6.79 -48.11
C ARG A 29 -1.78 7.27 -47.54
N ASP A 30 -0.77 6.47 -47.88
CA ASP A 30 0.53 6.88 -48.43
C ASP A 30 1.48 7.86 -47.70
N LYS A 31 2.61 7.26 -47.26
CA LYS A 31 4.01 7.58 -47.67
C LYS A 31 4.92 8.48 -46.82
N ASP A 32 5.88 7.77 -46.24
CA ASP A 32 7.35 7.92 -46.40
C ASP A 32 8.10 9.16 -45.86
N ARG A 33 9.06 8.85 -44.96
CA ARG A 33 10.55 9.09 -45.05
C ARG A 33 11.04 10.53 -45.32
N GLU A 34 12.15 11.03 -44.76
CA GLU A 34 13.24 10.44 -43.95
C GLU A 34 14.08 11.56 -43.29
N ARG A 35 14.91 11.19 -42.29
CA ARG A 35 16.26 11.75 -41.96
C ARG A 35 16.50 13.26 -41.70
N ASN A 36 16.90 13.52 -40.44
CA ASN A 36 18.23 14.01 -39.98
C ASN A 36 18.83 15.38 -40.40
N ARG A 37 19.45 15.99 -39.35
CA ARG A 37 20.65 16.87 -39.30
C ARG A 37 20.54 18.37 -39.57
N ASP A 38 20.83 19.11 -38.49
CA ASP A 38 21.94 20.07 -38.32
C ASP A 38 22.04 21.38 -39.13
N CYS A 39 22.38 22.43 -38.36
CA CYS A 39 23.22 23.59 -38.70
C CYS A 39 22.67 24.76 -39.58
N GLU A 40 22.60 25.91 -38.88
CA GLU A 40 23.16 27.22 -39.25
C GLU A 40 22.70 28.05 -40.48
N ARG A 41 22.54 29.35 -40.16
CA ARG A 41 23.00 30.55 -40.90
C ARG A 41 22.14 31.20 -42.00
N ASN A 42 22.22 32.54 -41.92
CA ASN A 42 21.88 33.59 -42.89
C ASN A 42 20.38 33.78 -43.23
N ARG A 43 19.78 34.98 -43.10
CA ARG A 43 20.13 36.38 -43.44
C ARG A 43 19.66 36.74 -44.86
N ASP A 44 19.12 37.96 -44.98
CA ASP A 44 18.68 38.63 -46.21
C ASP A 44 17.39 38.02 -46.86
N ARG A 45 16.44 38.79 -47.42
CA ARG A 45 16.13 40.23 -47.36
C ARG A 45 14.70 40.45 -47.96
N TYR A 46 14.22 41.69 -47.86
CA TYR A 46 13.27 42.39 -48.75
C TYR A 46 11.81 42.70 -48.30
N TYR A 47 11.65 43.97 -47.87
CA TYR A 47 10.59 44.95 -48.17
C TYR A 47 9.10 44.58 -48.06
N ASP A 48 8.37 45.41 -47.30
CA ASP A 48 7.44 46.35 -47.95
C ASP A 48 7.50 47.75 -47.28
N GLU A 49 7.11 48.80 -48.00
CA GLU A 49 7.27 50.21 -47.61
C GLU A 49 6.00 50.83 -46.97
N ARG A 50 6.18 51.77 -46.01
CA ARG A 50 5.97 53.23 -46.24
C ARG A 50 5.92 54.07 -44.94
N ASN A 51 6.88 55.00 -44.82
CA ASN A 51 6.68 56.47 -44.75
C ASN A 51 5.56 57.07 -43.85
N ASN A 52 5.77 58.14 -43.06
CA ASN A 52 6.89 59.10 -43.01
C ASN A 52 6.82 60.07 -41.79
N LYS A 53 7.94 60.74 -41.45
CA LYS A 53 8.10 62.04 -40.70
C LYS A 53 7.58 62.10 -39.24
N ARG A 54 8.10 62.91 -38.31
CA ARG A 54 9.37 63.67 -38.02
C ARG A 54 9.08 64.24 -36.58
N SER A 55 9.98 64.54 -35.65
CA SER A 55 11.35 65.09 -35.71
C SER A 55 11.93 65.21 -34.27
N THR A 56 13.25 65.01 -34.08
CA THR A 56 14.23 65.79 -33.24
C THR A 56 13.89 66.30 -31.81
N SER A 57 14.83 66.44 -30.85
CA SER A 57 16.23 66.01 -30.69
C SER A 57 16.68 66.27 -29.22
N TYR A 58 17.83 65.73 -28.82
CA TYR A 58 18.48 65.89 -27.50
C TYR A 58 19.46 67.09 -27.40
N LYS A 59 19.71 67.54 -26.15
CA LYS A 59 20.96 68.11 -25.56
C LYS A 59 21.54 69.40 -26.21
N ARG A 60 21.73 70.52 -25.49
CA ARG A 60 22.60 70.85 -24.31
C ARG A 60 24.06 71.17 -24.71
N ASN A 61 24.51 72.42 -24.48
CA ASN A 61 25.82 72.85 -23.92
C ASN A 61 25.99 74.41 -23.96
N HIS A 62 26.83 74.97 -23.04
CA HIS A 62 27.62 76.24 -23.00
C HIS A 62 27.25 77.45 -23.94
N ASP A 63 27.42 78.76 -23.68
CA ASP A 63 28.03 79.64 -22.62
C ASP A 63 27.61 81.13 -22.91
N SER A 64 27.96 82.23 -22.21
CA SER A 64 28.85 82.53 -21.04
C SER A 64 28.40 83.82 -20.27
N GLU A 65 29.24 84.28 -19.31
CA GLU A 65 29.57 85.67 -18.85
C GLU A 65 28.53 86.83 -18.97
N GLU A 66 28.09 87.39 -17.83
CA GLU A 66 28.39 88.78 -17.31
C GLU A 66 27.49 89.92 -17.90
N GLN A 67 27.10 91.02 -17.22
CA GLN A 67 27.32 91.55 -15.84
C GLN A 67 26.19 92.57 -15.49
N SER A 68 25.97 92.90 -14.20
CA SER A 68 25.19 94.05 -13.65
C SER A 68 23.67 94.15 -14.00
N THR A 69 22.73 94.62 -13.15
CA THR A 69 22.79 95.63 -12.06
C THR A 69 21.64 95.39 -11.05
N GLU A 70 21.92 95.49 -9.73
CA GLU A 70 21.24 96.28 -8.66
C GLU A 70 19.76 96.80 -8.88
N VAL A 71 18.80 96.89 -7.92
CA VAL A 71 18.79 97.27 -6.48
C VAL A 71 17.53 96.74 -5.70
N ARG A 72 17.72 96.37 -4.42
CA ARG A 72 16.87 96.28 -3.19
C ARG A 72 15.30 96.34 -3.12
N SER A 73 14.82 95.67 -2.06
CA SER A 73 13.64 95.94 -1.17
C SER A 73 12.22 95.66 -1.74
N TYR A 74 11.20 95.24 -0.96
CA TYR A 74 10.82 95.59 0.43
C TYR A 74 10.30 94.39 1.28
N GLU A 75 9.97 94.66 2.55
CA GLU A 75 9.67 93.70 3.63
C GLU A 75 8.22 93.13 3.69
N LYS A 76 8.11 92.00 4.41
CA LYS A 76 7.01 91.60 5.35
C LYS A 76 5.54 91.84 4.94
N GLN A 77 4.94 90.81 4.36
CA GLN A 77 3.61 90.24 4.66
C GLN A 77 3.53 88.93 3.83
N ASP A 78 3.44 87.72 4.40
CA ASP A 78 2.14 87.06 4.63
C ASP A 78 2.28 85.76 5.49
N LEU A 79 2.77 85.86 6.74
CA LEU A 79 2.87 84.72 7.68
C LEU A 79 1.50 84.27 8.26
N LYS A 80 0.46 84.18 7.41
CA LYS A 80 -0.91 83.82 7.84
C LYS A 80 -1.73 82.97 6.84
N LYS A 81 -1.09 82.30 5.87
CA LYS A 81 -1.74 81.34 4.94
C LYS A 81 -1.27 79.88 5.03
N LEU A 82 -0.41 79.55 6.00
CA LEU A 82 0.18 78.19 6.16
C LEU A 82 -0.51 77.29 7.20
N ARG A 83 -1.62 77.72 7.84
CA ARG A 83 -2.25 76.97 8.95
C ARG A 83 -3.50 76.14 8.60
N ASP A 84 -3.96 76.12 7.34
CA ASP A 84 -5.10 75.27 6.93
C ASP A 84 -4.72 74.08 6.01
N TYR A 85 -3.63 74.16 5.24
CA TYR A 85 -3.14 73.03 4.44
C TYR A 85 -2.67 71.82 5.27
N GLY A 86 -2.44 72.00 6.59
CA GLY A 86 -1.95 70.95 7.48
C GLY A 86 -2.98 69.90 7.93
N LYS A 87 -4.30 70.19 7.84
CA LYS A 87 -5.35 69.24 8.28
C LYS A 87 -5.82 68.29 7.18
N GLU A 88 -5.67 68.67 5.91
CA GLU A 88 -6.14 67.86 4.78
C GLU A 88 -5.14 66.76 4.38
N ASN A 89 -3.83 67.05 4.47
CA ASN A 89 -2.78 66.07 4.15
C ASN A 89 -2.72 64.89 5.15
N ARG A 90 -3.04 65.10 6.43
CA ARG A 90 -3.12 63.99 7.41
C ARG A 90 -4.20 62.98 7.04
N ARG A 91 -5.41 63.47 6.73
CA ARG A 91 -6.55 62.62 6.29
C ARG A 91 -6.30 61.89 4.96
N LYS A 92 -5.48 62.44 4.06
CA LYS A 92 -5.04 61.72 2.84
C LYS A 92 -4.01 60.63 3.16
N SER A 93 -3.03 60.91 4.02
CA SER A 93 -2.01 59.94 4.46
C SER A 93 -2.64 58.76 5.20
N ASP A 94 -3.49 59.02 6.21
CA ASP A 94 -4.16 57.98 6.99
C ASP A 94 -5.05 57.08 6.11
N ARG A 95 -5.73 57.66 5.12
CA ARG A 95 -6.55 56.92 4.15
C ARG A 95 -5.69 56.05 3.23
N TYR A 96 -4.53 56.55 2.78
CA TYR A 96 -3.56 55.78 1.98
C TYR A 96 -2.98 54.59 2.76
N PHE A 97 -2.59 54.81 4.02
CA PHE A 97 -2.09 53.74 4.90
C PHE A 97 -3.16 52.67 5.18
N PHE A 98 -4.41 53.08 5.40
CA PHE A 98 -5.51 52.14 5.59
C PHE A 98 -5.81 51.33 4.31
N THR A 99 -5.85 51.98 3.14
CA THR A 99 -6.07 51.28 1.86
C THR A 99 -4.93 50.35 1.47
N ASN A 100 -3.66 50.71 1.70
CA ASN A 100 -2.54 49.80 1.46
C ASN A 100 -2.64 48.57 2.37
N LYS A 101 -2.92 48.75 3.66
CA LYS A 101 -3.06 47.63 4.61
C LYS A 101 -4.24 46.70 4.29
N GLU A 102 -5.32 47.24 3.72
CA GLU A 102 -6.41 46.41 3.17
C GLU A 102 -6.03 45.72 1.86
N MET A 103 -5.25 46.35 0.98
CA MET A 103 -4.78 45.74 -0.27
C MET A 103 -3.76 44.63 0.00
N GLU A 104 -2.85 44.82 0.95
CA GLU A 104 -1.92 43.80 1.45
C GLU A 104 -2.71 42.62 2.03
N LYS A 105 -3.67 42.84 2.95
CA LYS A 105 -4.55 41.77 3.45
C LYS A 105 -5.36 41.07 2.34
N LYS A 106 -5.81 41.79 1.31
CA LYS A 106 -6.52 41.23 0.15
C LYS A 106 -5.59 40.46 -0.80
N GLN A 107 -4.30 40.79 -0.85
CA GLN A 107 -3.28 40.04 -1.59
C GLN A 107 -2.83 38.80 -0.81
N GLU A 108 -2.60 38.90 0.50
CA GLU A 108 -2.30 37.76 1.38
C GLU A 108 -3.44 36.74 1.40
N THR A 109 -4.70 37.18 1.52
CA THR A 109 -5.86 36.27 1.48
C THR A 109 -6.10 35.67 0.09
N LYS A 110 -5.81 36.39 -1.00
CA LYS A 110 -5.80 35.80 -2.35
C LYS A 110 -4.67 34.80 -2.55
N ALA A 111 -3.45 35.10 -2.12
CA ALA A 111 -2.32 34.18 -2.19
C ALA A 111 -2.54 32.93 -1.33
N SER A 112 -3.14 33.08 -0.14
CA SER A 112 -3.57 31.98 0.73
C SER A 112 -4.65 31.12 0.04
N ASN A 113 -5.67 31.73 -0.55
CA ASN A 113 -6.71 31.00 -1.28
C ASN A 113 -6.17 30.32 -2.55
N GLU A 114 -5.27 30.95 -3.30
CA GLU A 114 -4.61 30.33 -4.45
C GLU A 114 -3.68 29.18 -4.05
N ALA A 115 -2.97 29.29 -2.92
CA ALA A 115 -2.17 28.20 -2.37
C ALA A 115 -3.07 27.03 -1.93
N LEU A 116 -4.19 27.33 -1.26
CA LEU A 116 -5.19 26.34 -0.85
C LEU A 116 -5.87 25.68 -2.08
N GLU A 117 -6.15 26.43 -3.14
CA GLU A 117 -6.65 25.88 -4.41
C GLU A 117 -5.62 25.00 -5.12
N ARG A 118 -4.34 25.41 -5.16
CA ARG A 118 -3.27 24.59 -5.74
C ARG A 118 -3.08 23.31 -4.96
N GLN A 119 -3.09 23.39 -3.63
CA GLN A 119 -3.13 22.22 -2.75
C GLN A 119 -4.34 21.36 -3.11
N ASN A 120 -5.57 21.86 -3.05
CA ASN A 120 -6.79 21.12 -3.38
C ASN A 120 -6.75 20.46 -4.78
N ARG A 121 -6.19 21.11 -5.80
CA ARG A 121 -5.99 20.50 -7.13
C ARG A 121 -4.95 19.38 -7.12
N THR A 122 -3.85 19.50 -6.37
CA THR A 122 -2.91 18.37 -6.16
C THR A 122 -3.53 17.24 -5.36
N VAL A 123 -4.38 17.55 -4.36
CA VAL A 123 -5.20 16.56 -3.65
C VAL A 123 -6.07 15.80 -4.65
N GLU A 124 -6.84 16.51 -5.46
CA GLU A 124 -7.80 15.94 -6.41
C GLU A 124 -7.11 15.04 -7.46
N LEU A 125 -5.96 15.48 -8.00
CA LEU A 125 -5.14 14.68 -8.92
C LEU A 125 -4.65 13.37 -8.26
N LEU A 126 -4.12 13.45 -7.03
CA LEU A 126 -3.62 12.30 -6.27
C LEU A 126 -4.72 11.39 -5.71
N THR A 127 -5.96 11.88 -5.63
CA THR A 127 -7.11 11.16 -5.02
C THR A 127 -8.08 10.56 -6.03
N SER A 128 -8.02 10.99 -7.30
CA SER A 128 -8.89 10.50 -8.38
C SER A 128 -8.89 8.96 -8.49
N LYS A 129 -10.08 8.37 -8.58
CA LYS A 129 -10.26 6.90 -8.63
C LYS A 129 -10.01 6.31 -10.03
N THR A 130 -9.82 7.16 -11.04
CA THR A 130 -9.87 6.78 -12.46
C THR A 130 -8.47 6.65 -13.04
N GLY A 131 -7.75 5.57 -12.68
CA GLY A 131 -6.55 5.09 -13.38
C GLY A 131 -5.58 6.16 -13.92
N GLY A 132 -5.23 7.14 -13.08
CA GLY A 132 -4.58 8.38 -13.53
C GLY A 132 -3.27 8.16 -14.29
N ALA A 133 -3.02 9.01 -15.28
CA ALA A 133 -1.80 9.00 -16.09
C ALA A 133 -0.53 8.93 -15.23
N TYR A 134 0.45 8.13 -15.66
CA TYR A 134 1.69 7.89 -14.91
C TYR A 134 2.37 9.21 -14.50
N ILE A 135 2.36 9.50 -13.19
CA ILE A 135 3.05 10.64 -12.60
C ILE A 135 4.48 10.20 -12.26
N PRO A 136 5.54 10.79 -12.88
CA PRO A 136 6.91 10.41 -12.58
C PRO A 136 7.25 10.56 -11.08
N PRO A 137 7.97 9.61 -10.45
CA PRO A 137 8.23 9.62 -9.01
C PRO A 137 8.94 10.87 -8.45
N ALA A 138 9.64 11.64 -9.28
CA ALA A 138 10.17 12.95 -8.90
C ALA A 138 9.06 14.02 -8.80
N LYS A 139 8.17 14.11 -9.79
CA LYS A 139 7.04 15.05 -9.82
C LYS A 139 6.02 14.74 -8.73
N LEU A 140 5.80 13.45 -8.44
CA LEU A 140 4.94 12.99 -7.36
C LEU A 140 5.50 13.45 -5.99
N ARG A 141 6.81 13.32 -5.75
CA ARG A 141 7.46 13.84 -4.52
C ARG A 141 7.39 15.36 -4.40
N MET A 142 7.52 16.11 -5.49
CA MET A 142 7.35 17.57 -5.48
C MET A 142 5.92 17.95 -5.05
N MET A 143 4.90 17.35 -5.67
CA MET A 143 3.49 17.59 -5.29
C MET A 143 3.17 17.17 -3.85
N GLN A 144 3.83 16.12 -3.32
CA GLN A 144 3.70 15.73 -1.91
C GLN A 144 4.34 16.73 -0.95
N ALA A 145 5.44 17.38 -1.36
CA ALA A 145 6.14 18.38 -0.54
C ALA A 145 5.39 19.73 -0.45
N GLU A 146 4.52 20.04 -1.41
CA GLU A 146 3.66 21.23 -1.41
C GLU A 146 2.49 21.13 -0.42
N ILE A 147 2.16 19.93 0.07
CA ILE A 147 1.05 19.69 1.03
C ILE A 147 1.62 19.79 2.46
N THR A 148 1.52 21.00 3.03
CA THR A 148 2.07 21.34 4.35
C THR A 148 1.11 21.04 5.52
N ASP A 149 -0.20 21.00 5.27
CA ASP A 149 -1.19 20.66 6.30
C ASP A 149 -1.19 19.14 6.60
N LYS A 150 -0.66 18.79 7.78
CA LYS A 150 -0.59 17.41 8.28
C LYS A 150 -1.94 16.85 8.73
N SER A 151 -2.95 17.70 8.93
CA SER A 151 -4.30 17.30 9.37
C SER A 151 -5.21 16.94 8.19
N GLY A 152 -5.05 17.61 7.04
CA GLY A 152 -5.88 17.45 5.85
C GLY A 152 -5.91 16.03 5.28
N ALA A 153 -7.08 15.64 4.76
CA ALA A 153 -7.34 14.30 4.23
C ALA A 153 -6.36 13.86 3.12
N ALA A 154 -5.83 14.82 2.37
CA ALA A 154 -4.82 14.60 1.35
C ALA A 154 -3.51 14.06 1.90
N TYR A 155 -2.97 14.74 2.92
CA TYR A 155 -1.75 14.35 3.60
C TYR A 155 -1.92 12.97 4.23
N GLN A 156 -3.05 12.72 4.90
CA GLN A 156 -3.34 11.42 5.50
C GLN A 156 -3.40 10.28 4.47
N ARG A 157 -3.90 10.54 3.26
CA ARG A 157 -3.99 9.56 2.16
C ARG A 157 -2.63 9.32 1.49
N ILE A 158 -1.82 10.36 1.36
CA ILE A 158 -0.42 10.27 0.93
C ILE A 158 0.38 9.42 1.93
N ALA A 159 0.26 9.73 3.22
CA ALA A 159 0.88 8.97 4.30
C ALA A 159 0.39 7.51 4.36
N TRP A 160 -0.89 7.26 4.07
CA TRP A 160 -1.44 5.90 3.97
C TRP A 160 -0.84 5.08 2.83
N GLU A 161 -0.71 5.66 1.62
CA GLU A 161 -0.06 4.96 0.50
C GLU A 161 1.46 4.80 0.71
N ALA A 162 2.11 5.70 1.44
CA ALA A 162 3.50 5.54 1.87
C ALA A 162 3.64 4.37 2.88
N LEU A 163 2.83 4.37 3.95
CA LEU A 163 2.77 3.31 4.96
C LEU A 163 2.52 1.93 4.32
N LYS A 164 1.56 1.84 3.39
CA LYS A 164 1.25 0.64 2.62
C LYS A 164 2.45 0.12 1.81
N LYS A 165 3.18 1.01 1.13
CA LYS A 165 4.40 0.65 0.37
C LYS A 165 5.55 0.24 1.29
N SER A 166 5.70 0.93 2.43
CA SER A 166 6.73 0.62 3.44
C SER A 166 6.52 -0.77 4.03
N ILE A 167 5.32 -1.03 4.60
CA ILE A 167 4.92 -2.34 5.13
C ILE A 167 5.14 -3.44 4.09
N HIS A 168 4.60 -3.29 2.88
CA HIS A 168 4.76 -4.32 1.83
C HIS A 168 6.23 -4.54 1.44
N GLY A 169 7.03 -3.47 1.39
CA GLY A 169 8.46 -3.53 1.13
C GLY A 169 9.29 -4.19 2.24
N HIS A 170 8.85 -4.13 3.50
CA HIS A 170 9.45 -4.88 4.61
C HIS A 170 9.06 -6.37 4.57
N ILE A 171 7.77 -6.68 4.37
CA ILE A 171 7.29 -8.06 4.30
C ILE A 171 7.96 -8.85 3.17
N ASN A 172 8.09 -8.27 1.96
CA ASN A 172 8.71 -8.98 0.83
C ASN A 172 10.23 -9.20 0.97
N LYS A 173 10.88 -8.60 1.97
CA LYS A 173 12.33 -8.73 2.22
C LYS A 173 12.67 -9.62 3.42
N VAL A 174 11.67 -10.04 4.20
CA VAL A 174 11.92 -10.78 5.43
C VAL A 174 12.48 -12.16 5.14
N ASN A 175 13.53 -12.53 5.85
CA ASN A 175 14.13 -13.86 5.85
C ASN A 175 14.66 -14.17 7.26
N ILE A 176 15.15 -15.39 7.48
CA ILE A 176 15.59 -15.84 8.80
C ILE A 176 16.72 -14.95 9.35
N SER A 177 17.71 -14.59 8.54
CA SER A 177 18.88 -13.82 8.98
C SER A 177 18.61 -12.32 9.20
N ASN A 178 17.55 -11.74 8.64
CA ASN A 178 17.24 -10.32 8.75
C ASN A 178 15.97 -9.98 9.55
N ILE A 179 15.19 -10.97 9.98
CA ILE A 179 13.89 -10.77 10.65
C ILE A 179 13.95 -9.80 11.83
N GLY A 180 15.01 -9.85 12.64
CA GLY A 180 15.23 -8.92 13.76
C GLY A 180 15.46 -7.47 13.35
N LEU A 181 16.07 -7.23 12.19
CA LEU A 181 16.23 -5.88 11.63
C LEU A 181 14.90 -5.41 11.02
N ILE A 182 14.29 -6.25 10.16
CA ILE A 182 13.02 -5.94 9.50
C ILE A 182 11.91 -5.64 10.52
N THR A 183 11.81 -6.40 11.62
CA THR A 183 10.84 -6.13 12.68
C THR A 183 11.10 -4.76 13.35
N ARG A 184 12.37 -4.42 13.65
CA ARG A 184 12.73 -3.13 14.25
C ARG A 184 12.47 -1.94 13.32
N GLU A 185 12.54 -2.13 12.00
CA GLU A 185 12.11 -1.12 11.02
C GLU A 185 10.58 -1.03 10.94
N LEU A 186 9.90 -2.16 10.81
CA LEU A 186 8.44 -2.25 10.73
C LEU A 186 7.75 -1.66 11.98
N LEU A 187 8.35 -1.78 13.17
CA LEU A 187 7.84 -1.19 14.42
C LEU A 187 7.99 0.34 14.50
N LYS A 188 8.77 0.98 13.62
CA LYS A 188 8.82 2.45 13.47
C LYS A 188 7.62 2.96 12.67
N GLU A 189 7.10 2.15 11.76
CA GLU A 189 5.88 2.44 10.99
C GLU A 189 4.63 2.21 11.84
N ASN A 190 3.56 2.98 11.61
CA ASN A 190 2.32 2.88 12.40
C ASN A 190 1.50 1.63 12.02
N ILE A 191 1.94 0.46 12.50
CA ILE A 191 1.26 -0.81 12.23
C ILE A 191 -0.08 -0.96 12.95
N VAL A 192 -0.41 -0.14 13.95
CA VAL A 192 -1.74 -0.13 14.58
C VAL A 192 -2.78 0.49 13.65
N ARG A 193 -2.44 1.63 13.02
CA ARG A 193 -3.22 2.24 11.93
C ARG A 193 -3.19 1.35 10.68
N GLY A 194 -2.02 0.82 10.34
CA GLY A 194 -1.78 -0.04 9.19
C GLY A 194 -2.17 -1.52 9.35
N ARG A 195 -2.81 -1.94 10.45
CA ARG A 195 -2.97 -3.38 10.79
C ARG A 195 -3.65 -4.21 9.71
N GLY A 196 -4.63 -3.65 9.01
CA GLY A 196 -5.28 -4.31 7.87
C GLY A 196 -4.34 -4.49 6.67
N LEU A 197 -3.52 -3.47 6.37
CA LEU A 197 -2.49 -3.52 5.33
C LEU A 197 -1.39 -4.54 5.66
N LEU A 198 -0.96 -4.59 6.92
CA LEU A 198 0.03 -5.54 7.43
C LEU A 198 -0.48 -6.96 7.33
N ALA A 199 -1.65 -7.26 7.93
CA ALA A 199 -2.25 -8.58 7.88
C ALA A 199 -2.49 -9.05 6.43
N ARG A 200 -2.96 -8.15 5.56
CA ARG A 200 -3.10 -8.46 4.13
C ARG A 200 -1.76 -8.74 3.46
N SER A 201 -0.73 -7.94 3.72
CA SER A 201 0.59 -8.10 3.10
C SER A 201 1.25 -9.41 3.49
N ILE A 202 1.20 -9.77 4.78
CA ILE A 202 1.75 -11.03 5.28
C ILE A 202 1.03 -12.23 4.64
N ILE A 203 -0.31 -12.26 4.64
CA ILE A 203 -1.06 -13.39 4.07
C ILE A 203 -0.86 -13.50 2.54
N GLN A 204 -0.80 -12.37 1.82
CA GLN A 204 -0.53 -12.39 0.39
C GLN A 204 0.91 -12.81 0.05
N ALA A 205 1.90 -12.42 0.86
CA ALA A 205 3.30 -12.83 0.68
C ALA A 205 3.51 -14.32 0.99
N GLN A 206 2.82 -14.85 2.00
CA GLN A 206 2.80 -16.28 2.31
C GLN A 206 2.18 -17.10 1.17
N ALA A 207 1.00 -16.70 0.68
CA ALA A 207 0.34 -17.40 -0.43
C ALA A 207 1.14 -17.35 -1.74
N ALA A 208 1.92 -16.29 -1.96
CA ALA A 208 2.83 -16.17 -3.11
C ALA A 208 4.17 -16.91 -2.92
N SER A 209 4.55 -17.26 -1.69
CA SER A 209 5.82 -17.95 -1.39
C SER A 209 5.72 -18.83 -0.14
N PRO A 210 5.05 -19.99 -0.21
CA PRO A 210 4.79 -20.85 0.95
C PRO A 210 6.05 -21.40 1.63
N THR A 211 7.19 -21.45 0.93
CA THR A 211 8.50 -21.86 1.47
C THR A 211 8.99 -20.98 2.64
N PHE A 212 8.46 -19.76 2.78
CA PHE A 212 8.80 -18.84 3.87
C PHE A 212 7.70 -18.77 4.96
N THR A 213 6.75 -19.71 5.00
CA THR A 213 5.64 -19.65 5.96
C THR A 213 6.10 -19.63 7.42
N SER A 214 7.13 -20.41 7.77
CA SER A 214 7.76 -20.38 9.11
C SER A 214 8.30 -18.99 9.47
N VAL A 215 8.92 -18.28 8.53
CA VAL A 215 9.41 -16.89 8.72
C VAL A 215 8.26 -15.90 8.91
N TYR A 216 7.19 -16.02 8.11
CA TYR A 216 6.00 -15.18 8.27
C TYR A 216 5.27 -15.45 9.60
N ALA A 217 5.27 -16.69 10.08
CA ALA A 217 4.74 -17.07 11.39
C ALA A 217 5.59 -16.50 12.54
N ALA A 218 6.92 -16.61 12.46
CA ALA A 218 7.84 -16.00 13.44
C ALA A 218 7.67 -14.47 13.50
N LEU A 219 7.58 -13.80 12.36
CA LEU A 219 7.32 -12.35 12.30
C LEU A 219 5.97 -12.01 12.94
N THR A 220 4.94 -12.82 12.68
CA THR A 220 3.62 -12.67 13.28
C THR A 220 3.68 -12.86 14.80
N ALA A 221 4.45 -13.84 15.30
CA ALA A 221 4.63 -14.09 16.73
C ALA A 221 5.32 -12.91 17.45
N ILE A 222 6.38 -12.36 16.86
CA ILE A 222 7.05 -11.17 17.39
C ILE A 222 6.07 -9.99 17.48
N ILE A 223 5.32 -9.70 16.41
CA ILE A 223 4.34 -8.62 16.38
C ILE A 223 3.23 -8.87 17.40
N ASN A 224 2.75 -10.11 17.51
CA ASN A 224 1.72 -10.54 18.44
C ASN A 224 2.12 -10.31 19.91
N SER A 225 3.39 -10.56 20.27
CA SER A 225 3.91 -10.32 21.64
C SER A 225 3.81 -8.85 22.10
N LYS A 226 3.67 -7.89 21.17
CA LYS A 226 3.56 -6.46 21.47
C LYS A 226 2.19 -5.87 21.07
N PHE A 227 1.52 -6.49 20.11
CA PHE A 227 0.21 -6.07 19.59
C PHE A 227 -0.70 -7.30 19.35
N PRO A 228 -1.27 -7.93 20.40
CA PRO A 228 -2.09 -9.14 20.27
C PRO A 228 -3.23 -9.01 19.25
N ASN A 229 -3.91 -7.85 19.23
CA ASN A 229 -5.01 -7.53 18.30
C ASN A 229 -4.61 -7.61 16.81
N ILE A 230 -3.30 -7.52 16.48
CA ILE A 230 -2.80 -7.70 15.11
C ILE A 230 -2.63 -9.18 14.79
N GLY A 231 -2.10 -9.97 15.73
CA GLY A 231 -2.02 -11.43 15.61
C GLY A 231 -3.41 -12.07 15.49
N GLU A 232 -4.35 -11.65 16.32
CA GLU A 232 -5.76 -12.07 16.28
C GLU A 232 -6.40 -11.78 14.91
N LEU A 233 -6.17 -10.58 14.36
CA LEU A 233 -6.69 -10.17 13.04
C LEU A 233 -6.11 -11.02 11.90
N ILE A 234 -4.82 -11.37 11.96
CA ILE A 234 -4.18 -12.28 11.00
C ILE A 234 -4.81 -13.67 11.10
N LEU A 235 -4.92 -14.21 12.32
CA LEU A 235 -5.48 -15.53 12.58
C LEU A 235 -6.95 -15.63 12.10
N LYS A 236 -7.82 -14.70 12.49
CA LYS A 236 -9.22 -14.64 12.04
C LYS A 236 -9.33 -14.58 10.51
N ARG A 237 -8.49 -13.78 9.84
CA ARG A 237 -8.44 -13.72 8.36
C ARG A 237 -7.98 -15.02 7.71
N LEU A 238 -7.07 -15.75 8.33
CA LEU A 238 -6.63 -17.07 7.84
C LEU A 238 -7.72 -18.13 8.01
N VAL A 239 -8.38 -18.19 9.18
CA VAL A 239 -9.49 -19.11 9.42
C VAL A 239 -10.66 -18.84 8.46
N ILE A 240 -11.00 -17.58 8.20
CA ILE A 240 -12.02 -17.22 7.19
C ILE A 240 -11.60 -17.67 5.79
N GLN A 241 -10.31 -17.54 5.42
CA GLN A 241 -9.81 -18.02 4.13
C GLN A 241 -9.85 -19.55 4.01
N PHE A 242 -9.47 -20.27 5.07
CA PHE A 242 -9.57 -21.72 5.15
C PHE A 242 -11.02 -22.20 5.01
N LYS A 243 -11.95 -21.67 5.83
CA LYS A 243 -13.39 -21.99 5.74
C LYS A 243 -13.96 -21.68 4.35
N ARG A 244 -13.52 -20.59 3.71
CA ARG A 244 -13.93 -20.24 2.34
C ARG A 244 -13.34 -21.19 1.29
N GLY A 245 -12.11 -21.65 1.47
CA GLY A 245 -11.50 -22.66 0.61
C GLY A 245 -12.24 -23.99 0.70
N PHE A 246 -12.46 -24.47 1.92
CA PHE A 246 -13.13 -25.73 2.21
C PHE A 246 -14.55 -25.76 1.63
N ARG A 247 -15.37 -24.73 1.90
CA ARG A 247 -16.73 -24.58 1.35
C ARG A 247 -16.80 -24.47 -0.19
N ARG A 248 -15.67 -24.25 -0.87
CA ARG A 248 -15.58 -24.11 -2.33
C ARG A 248 -14.79 -25.24 -2.99
N ASN A 249 -14.30 -26.21 -2.21
CA ASN A 249 -13.35 -27.24 -2.65
C ASN A 249 -12.09 -26.65 -3.33
N ASP A 250 -11.65 -25.47 -2.88
CA ASP A 250 -10.43 -24.81 -3.35
C ASP A 250 -9.23 -25.33 -2.55
N LYS A 251 -8.74 -26.52 -2.93
CA LYS A 251 -7.61 -27.20 -2.28
C LYS A 251 -6.35 -26.31 -2.15
N PRO A 252 -5.89 -25.58 -3.19
CA PRO A 252 -4.75 -24.67 -3.06
C PRO A 252 -4.93 -23.61 -1.96
N LEU A 253 -6.12 -23.02 -1.84
CA LEU A 253 -6.41 -22.07 -0.77
C LEU A 253 -6.43 -22.74 0.61
N CYS A 254 -6.99 -23.95 0.72
CA CYS A 254 -6.96 -24.74 1.96
C CYS A 254 -5.54 -25.07 2.41
N ILE A 255 -4.67 -25.52 1.50
CA ILE A 255 -3.27 -25.82 1.81
C ILE A 255 -2.54 -24.54 2.23
N SER A 256 -2.62 -23.46 1.44
CA SER A 256 -1.92 -22.20 1.75
C SER A 256 -2.31 -21.63 3.11
N SER A 257 -3.61 -21.54 3.40
CA SER A 257 -4.12 -20.99 4.66
C SER A 257 -3.92 -21.95 5.84
N GLY A 258 -4.09 -23.26 5.62
CA GLY A 258 -3.85 -24.31 6.60
C GLY A 258 -2.39 -24.36 7.04
N THR A 259 -1.43 -24.47 6.13
CA THR A 259 0.01 -24.45 6.45
C THR A 259 0.39 -23.21 7.26
N PHE A 260 -0.20 -22.04 6.98
CA PHE A 260 0.08 -20.85 7.79
C PHE A 260 -0.55 -20.93 9.20
N ILE A 261 -1.78 -21.42 9.34
CA ILE A 261 -2.38 -21.67 10.66
C ILE A 261 -1.53 -22.68 11.46
N ALA A 262 -1.03 -23.74 10.82
CA ALA A 262 -0.17 -24.74 11.44
C ALA A 262 1.11 -24.12 12.05
N HIS A 263 1.83 -23.29 11.30
CA HIS A 263 3.01 -22.60 11.85
C HIS A 263 2.65 -21.55 12.92
N LEU A 264 1.45 -20.94 12.89
CA LEU A 264 0.98 -20.06 13.98
C LEU A 264 0.65 -20.84 15.26
N VAL A 265 0.21 -22.10 15.17
CA VAL A 265 0.07 -23.01 16.33
C VAL A 265 1.45 -23.41 16.86
N ASN A 266 2.41 -23.73 15.98
CA ASN A 266 3.78 -24.05 16.38
C ASN A 266 4.44 -22.90 17.18
N GLN A 267 4.26 -21.68 16.69
CA GLN A 267 4.71 -20.43 17.33
C GLN A 267 3.81 -19.96 18.51
N ARG A 268 2.83 -20.77 18.93
CA ARG A 268 1.84 -20.46 20.00
C ARG A 268 1.12 -19.11 19.86
N VAL A 269 0.94 -18.63 18.63
CA VAL A 269 0.05 -17.49 18.34
C VAL A 269 -1.40 -17.96 18.34
N ALA A 270 -1.67 -19.17 17.88
CA ALA A 270 -2.98 -19.81 17.90
C ALA A 270 -2.99 -21.00 18.87
N HIS A 271 -4.08 -21.19 19.61
CA HIS A 271 -4.28 -22.35 20.47
C HIS A 271 -4.47 -23.62 19.61
N GLU A 272 -3.87 -24.74 20.01
CA GLU A 272 -3.94 -26.04 19.34
C GLU A 272 -5.35 -26.59 19.12
N ILE A 273 -6.36 -26.11 19.87
CA ILE A 273 -7.76 -26.48 19.68
C ILE A 273 -8.21 -26.17 18.24
N LEU A 274 -7.79 -25.04 17.67
CA LEU A 274 -8.09 -24.68 16.28
C LEU A 274 -7.49 -25.68 15.28
N ALA A 275 -6.30 -26.21 15.53
CA ALA A 275 -5.69 -27.23 14.69
C ALA A 275 -6.42 -28.57 14.78
N LEU A 276 -6.90 -28.95 15.97
CA LEU A 276 -7.73 -30.15 16.16
C LEU A 276 -9.12 -30.01 15.53
N GLU A 277 -9.75 -28.84 15.61
CA GLU A 277 -11.01 -28.54 14.90
C GLU A 277 -10.83 -28.64 13.37
N ILE A 278 -9.77 -28.04 12.82
CA ILE A 278 -9.43 -28.11 11.39
C ILE A 278 -9.20 -29.57 10.95
N LEU A 279 -8.41 -30.33 11.70
CA LEU A 279 -8.14 -31.74 11.38
C LEU A 279 -9.40 -32.59 11.44
N THR A 280 -10.22 -32.41 12.48
CA THR A 280 -11.49 -33.15 12.64
C THR A 280 -12.43 -32.88 11.48
N LEU A 281 -12.63 -31.61 11.11
CA LEU A 281 -13.45 -31.21 9.96
C LEU A 281 -13.00 -31.84 8.63
N LEU A 282 -11.68 -32.00 8.43
CA LEU A 282 -11.12 -32.56 7.20
C LEU A 282 -11.23 -34.10 7.11
N VAL A 283 -11.29 -34.80 8.25
CA VAL A 283 -11.32 -36.27 8.32
C VAL A 283 -12.69 -36.86 8.69
N GLU A 284 -13.62 -36.06 9.23
CA GLU A 284 -14.99 -36.50 9.59
C GLU A 284 -15.77 -37.01 8.36
N THR A 285 -15.69 -36.29 7.24
CA THR A 285 -16.22 -36.73 5.94
C THR A 285 -15.08 -36.84 4.93
N PRO A 286 -14.36 -37.98 4.87
CA PRO A 286 -13.12 -38.10 4.12
C PRO A 286 -13.38 -38.10 2.61
N THR A 287 -12.67 -37.21 1.91
CA THR A 287 -12.53 -37.18 0.46
C THR A 287 -11.04 -37.15 0.11
N ASP A 288 -10.65 -37.57 -1.09
CA ASP A 288 -9.24 -37.60 -1.50
C ASP A 288 -8.54 -36.23 -1.29
N ASP A 289 -9.23 -35.12 -1.62
CA ASP A 289 -8.71 -33.77 -1.44
C ASP A 289 -8.70 -33.32 0.03
N SER A 290 -9.73 -33.63 0.83
CA SER A 290 -9.74 -33.24 2.25
C SER A 290 -8.69 -33.99 3.07
N VAL A 291 -8.44 -35.25 2.74
CA VAL A 291 -7.37 -36.06 3.36
C VAL A 291 -5.98 -35.57 2.90
N GLU A 292 -5.81 -35.19 1.63
CA GLU A 292 -4.57 -34.55 1.16
C GLU A 292 -4.26 -33.26 1.94
N VAL A 293 -5.26 -32.40 2.16
CA VAL A 293 -5.15 -31.19 2.99
C VAL A 293 -4.85 -31.53 4.46
N ALA A 294 -5.54 -32.53 5.03
CA ALA A 294 -5.33 -32.96 6.43
C ALA A 294 -3.90 -33.43 6.66
N ILE A 295 -3.35 -34.24 5.74
CA ILE A 295 -1.98 -34.75 5.81
C ILE A 295 -0.97 -33.62 5.62
N ALA A 296 -1.21 -32.68 4.69
CA ALA A 296 -0.36 -31.51 4.54
C ALA A 296 -0.34 -30.66 5.83
N PHE A 297 -1.50 -30.40 6.44
CA PHE A 297 -1.61 -29.66 7.70
C PHE A 297 -0.97 -30.39 8.90
N LEU A 298 -1.17 -31.70 9.00
CA LEU A 298 -0.65 -32.53 10.09
C LEU A 298 0.87 -32.72 10.03
N LYS A 299 1.49 -32.66 8.84
CA LYS A 299 2.95 -32.61 8.72
C LYS A 299 3.52 -31.36 9.38
N GLU A 300 2.93 -30.19 9.14
CA GLU A 300 3.48 -28.92 9.61
C GLU A 300 3.29 -28.70 11.13
N CYS A 301 2.20 -29.17 11.74
CA CYS A 301 1.93 -28.96 13.18
C CYS A 301 1.94 -30.22 14.05
N GLY A 302 2.12 -31.42 13.47
CA GLY A 302 1.97 -32.68 14.20
C GLY A 302 2.99 -32.89 15.32
N MET A 303 4.22 -32.36 15.18
CA MET A 303 5.18 -32.31 16.28
C MET A 303 4.63 -31.51 17.45
N LYS A 304 4.14 -30.28 17.20
CA LYS A 304 3.62 -29.43 18.27
C LYS A 304 2.40 -30.02 18.95
N LEU A 305 1.47 -30.57 18.17
CA LEU A 305 0.29 -31.26 18.68
C LEU A 305 0.64 -32.48 19.54
N THR A 306 1.75 -33.17 19.24
CA THR A 306 2.26 -34.27 20.07
C THR A 306 2.77 -33.80 21.42
N GLU A 307 3.42 -32.63 21.49
CA GLU A 307 3.86 -32.00 22.74
C GLU A 307 2.69 -31.54 23.62
N VAL A 308 1.75 -30.77 23.04
CA VAL A 308 0.74 -30.04 23.84
C VAL A 308 -0.59 -30.80 24.02
N SER A 309 -1.00 -31.60 23.03
CA SER A 309 -2.30 -32.29 23.03
C SER A 309 -2.20 -33.70 22.46
N ARG A 310 -1.33 -34.51 23.09
CA ARG A 310 -1.09 -35.91 22.74
C ARG A 310 -2.37 -36.73 22.51
N LYS A 311 -3.39 -36.57 23.37
CA LYS A 311 -4.69 -37.26 23.24
C LYS A 311 -5.47 -36.82 21.99
N GLY A 312 -5.41 -35.52 21.65
CA GLY A 312 -6.05 -34.97 20.45
C GLY A 312 -5.45 -35.56 19.18
N ILE A 313 -4.11 -35.51 19.05
CA ILE A 313 -3.44 -36.08 17.88
C ILE A 313 -3.56 -37.62 17.82
N GLU A 314 -3.57 -38.31 18.96
CA GLU A 314 -3.86 -39.76 19.00
C GLU A 314 -5.24 -40.08 18.39
N ALA A 315 -6.27 -39.29 18.68
CA ALA A 315 -7.61 -39.45 18.07
C ALA A 315 -7.62 -39.15 16.55
N ILE A 316 -6.91 -38.11 16.08
CA ILE A 316 -6.77 -37.83 14.63
C ILE A 316 -6.14 -39.02 13.90
N PHE A 317 -5.08 -39.62 14.47
CA PHE A 317 -4.45 -40.80 13.87
C PHE A 317 -5.32 -42.07 13.94
N GLU A 318 -6.24 -42.18 14.90
CA GLU A 318 -7.22 -43.27 14.91
C GLU A 318 -8.21 -43.12 13.76
N MET A 319 -8.74 -41.90 13.54
CA MET A 319 -9.61 -41.60 12.39
C MET A 319 -8.89 -41.89 11.05
N LEU A 320 -7.62 -41.47 10.91
CA LEU A 320 -6.82 -41.79 9.71
C LEU A 320 -6.61 -43.29 9.50
N ARG A 321 -6.55 -44.11 10.56
CA ARG A 321 -6.47 -45.58 10.44
C ARG A 321 -7.78 -46.18 9.95
N ASN A 322 -8.91 -45.74 10.50
CA ASN A 322 -10.23 -46.20 10.06
C ASN A 322 -10.45 -45.83 8.59
N ILE A 323 -10.09 -44.61 8.20
CA ILE A 323 -10.12 -44.13 6.81
C ILE A 323 -9.24 -45.00 5.88
N LEU A 324 -8.06 -45.45 6.33
CA LEU A 324 -7.18 -46.32 5.54
C LEU A 324 -7.74 -47.74 5.35
N HIS A 325 -8.46 -48.27 6.34
CA HIS A 325 -9.00 -49.64 6.31
C HIS A 325 -10.41 -49.74 5.71
N GLU A 326 -11.27 -48.75 5.96
CA GLU A 326 -12.70 -48.75 5.62
C GLU A 326 -13.01 -47.84 4.43
N GLY A 327 -12.15 -46.86 4.13
CA GLY A 327 -12.38 -45.84 3.11
C GLY A 327 -12.11 -46.32 1.69
N GLN A 328 -13.06 -46.04 0.78
CA GLN A 328 -12.85 -46.14 -0.66
C GLN A 328 -12.08 -44.91 -1.17
N LEU A 329 -10.81 -44.82 -0.80
CA LEU A 329 -9.88 -43.77 -1.24
C LEU A 329 -9.07 -44.21 -2.47
N ASP A 330 -8.57 -43.24 -3.24
CA ASP A 330 -7.55 -43.54 -4.24
C ASP A 330 -6.23 -44.01 -3.59
N LYS A 331 -5.51 -44.89 -4.29
CA LYS A 331 -4.23 -45.44 -3.84
C LYS A 331 -3.21 -44.36 -3.49
N ARG A 332 -3.21 -43.22 -4.19
CA ARG A 332 -2.32 -42.09 -3.89
C ARG A 332 -2.54 -41.58 -2.46
N VAL A 333 -3.79 -41.49 -2.02
CA VAL A 333 -4.16 -40.97 -0.69
C VAL A 333 -3.86 -42.00 0.40
N GLN A 334 -4.08 -43.28 0.12
CA GLN A 334 -3.67 -44.38 1.01
C GLN A 334 -2.15 -44.31 1.30
N TYR A 335 -1.31 -44.20 0.26
CA TYR A 335 0.14 -44.01 0.45
C TYR A 335 0.49 -42.73 1.23
N MET A 336 -0.27 -41.64 1.08
CA MET A 336 -0.05 -40.42 1.88
C MET A 336 -0.34 -40.67 3.37
N ILE A 337 -1.37 -41.46 3.71
CA ILE A 337 -1.67 -41.83 5.11
C ILE A 337 -0.56 -42.73 5.67
N GLU A 338 -0.08 -43.72 4.91
CA GLU A 338 1.04 -44.58 5.31
C GLU A 338 2.31 -43.78 5.61
N VAL A 339 2.66 -42.83 4.72
CA VAL A 339 3.77 -41.89 4.93
C VAL A 339 3.57 -41.04 6.19
N MET A 340 2.32 -40.62 6.48
CA MET A 340 2.01 -39.88 7.71
C MET A 340 2.22 -40.71 8.97
N PHE A 341 1.89 -42.02 8.95
CA PHE A 341 2.20 -42.93 10.05
C PHE A 341 3.71 -43.14 10.23
N GLN A 342 4.48 -43.19 9.13
CA GLN A 342 5.94 -43.29 9.21
C GLN A 342 6.57 -42.01 9.78
N ILE A 343 6.10 -40.82 9.38
CA ILE A 343 6.54 -39.52 9.95
C ILE A 343 6.26 -39.46 11.47
N ARG A 344 5.09 -39.93 11.91
CA ARG A 344 4.76 -40.03 13.35
C ARG A 344 5.70 -40.98 14.09
N LYS A 345 5.99 -42.15 13.51
CA LYS A 345 6.88 -43.16 14.08
C LYS A 345 8.32 -42.64 14.22
N ASP A 346 8.75 -41.84 13.27
CA ASP A 346 10.05 -41.14 13.25
C ASP A 346 10.04 -39.85 14.08
N GLY A 347 8.98 -39.58 14.85
CA GLY A 347 8.91 -38.47 15.80
C GLY A 347 8.88 -37.08 15.18
N PHE A 348 8.45 -36.95 13.92
CA PHE A 348 8.45 -35.68 13.16
C PHE A 348 9.84 -35.03 12.99
N LYS A 349 10.93 -35.81 13.03
CA LYS A 349 12.33 -35.32 12.91
C LYS A 349 12.60 -34.39 11.71
N ASP A 350 11.94 -34.62 10.57
CA ASP A 350 12.09 -33.82 9.34
C ASP A 350 11.06 -32.67 9.22
N HIS A 351 10.24 -32.50 10.27
CA HIS A 351 9.10 -31.59 10.37
C HIS A 351 9.08 -30.91 11.75
N GLU A 352 10.20 -30.25 12.10
CA GLU A 352 10.36 -29.52 13.35
C GLU A 352 9.30 -28.43 13.52
N ALA A 353 8.71 -28.32 14.72
CA ALA A 353 7.65 -27.35 14.98
C ALA A 353 8.11 -25.89 14.76
N VAL A 354 9.22 -25.51 15.39
CA VAL A 354 9.85 -24.20 15.26
C VAL A 354 11.36 -24.40 15.17
N PRO A 355 12.01 -24.05 14.04
CA PRO A 355 13.47 -24.03 13.95
C PRO A 355 14.06 -23.06 14.98
N GLU A 356 15.20 -23.40 15.59
CA GLU A 356 15.84 -22.61 16.66
C GLU A 356 16.06 -21.13 16.26
N GLU A 357 16.47 -20.88 15.01
CA GLU A 357 16.66 -19.54 14.44
C GLU A 357 15.38 -18.67 14.39
N LEU A 358 14.21 -19.29 14.55
CA LEU A 358 12.88 -18.66 14.50
C LEU A 358 12.13 -18.69 15.84
N ASP A 359 12.70 -19.27 16.90
CA ASP A 359 12.24 -19.12 18.28
C ASP A 359 12.77 -17.79 18.86
N LEU A 360 12.08 -16.70 18.52
CA LEU A 360 12.54 -15.33 18.81
C LEU A 360 11.78 -14.67 19.98
N VAL A 361 10.74 -15.32 20.50
CA VAL A 361 9.84 -14.79 21.55
C VAL A 361 9.84 -15.72 22.75
N GLU A 362 10.31 -15.21 23.89
CA GLU A 362 10.31 -15.90 25.18
C GLU A 362 8.89 -16.33 25.60
N GLU A 363 8.74 -17.48 26.27
CA GLU A 363 7.43 -18.05 26.61
C GLU A 363 6.54 -17.10 27.43
N GLU A 364 7.14 -16.35 28.37
CA GLU A 364 6.45 -15.33 29.19
C GLU A 364 5.89 -14.15 28.38
N ASN A 365 6.44 -13.91 27.18
CA ASN A 365 6.04 -12.85 26.26
C ASN A 365 5.09 -13.35 25.15
N GLN A 366 4.76 -14.65 25.11
CA GLN A 366 3.84 -15.22 24.12
C GLN A 366 2.37 -14.92 24.52
N PHE A 367 1.53 -14.68 23.52
CA PHE A 367 0.09 -14.47 23.71
C PHE A 367 -0.69 -15.41 22.78
N THR A 368 -1.28 -16.46 23.35
CA THR A 368 -2.02 -17.47 22.59
C THR A 368 -3.48 -17.05 22.40
N HIS A 369 -3.91 -16.92 21.14
CA HIS A 369 -5.31 -16.65 20.81
C HIS A 369 -6.13 -17.95 20.81
N LEU A 370 -7.17 -18.00 21.65
CA LEU A 370 -8.24 -18.97 21.52
C LEU A 370 -9.26 -18.42 20.52
N VAL A 371 -9.21 -18.92 19.28
CA VAL A 371 -10.17 -18.62 18.21
C VAL A 371 -10.64 -19.94 17.64
N THR A 372 -11.92 -20.23 17.77
CA THR A 372 -12.56 -21.39 17.15
C THR A 372 -12.86 -21.15 15.67
N LEU A 373 -13.13 -22.23 14.92
CA LEU A 373 -13.58 -22.12 13.54
C LEU A 373 -14.82 -21.22 13.42
N ASP A 374 -15.79 -21.30 14.34
CA ASP A 374 -17.08 -20.61 14.19
C ASP A 374 -17.10 -19.15 14.65
N GLU A 375 -16.23 -18.74 15.57
CA GLU A 375 -16.08 -17.34 15.97
C GLU A 375 -15.46 -16.47 14.86
N ALA A 376 -14.63 -17.06 14.01
CA ALA A 376 -13.96 -16.37 12.90
C ALA A 376 -14.95 -16.02 11.77
N THR A 377 -15.67 -14.91 11.95
CA THR A 377 -16.73 -14.43 11.04
C THR A 377 -16.41 -13.09 10.37
N ASP A 378 -15.78 -12.15 11.10
CA ASP A 378 -15.41 -10.83 10.57
C ASP A 378 -13.92 -10.75 10.20
N SER A 379 -13.64 -10.49 8.92
CA SER A 379 -12.29 -10.26 8.39
C SER A 379 -11.77 -8.83 8.61
N GLN A 380 -12.65 -7.90 9.00
CA GLN A 380 -12.39 -6.46 9.11
C GLN A 380 -11.71 -5.90 7.84
N ASP A 381 -12.13 -6.34 6.65
CA ASP A 381 -11.51 -5.93 5.38
C ASP A 381 -11.58 -4.42 5.11
N ILE A 382 -12.49 -3.72 5.79
CA ILE A 382 -12.57 -2.26 5.80
C ILE A 382 -11.28 -1.58 6.31
N LEU A 383 -10.46 -2.27 7.12
CA LEU A 383 -9.15 -1.81 7.59
C LEU A 383 -8.07 -1.81 6.49
N ASN A 384 -8.36 -2.39 5.32
CA ASN A 384 -7.47 -2.37 4.16
C ASN A 384 -7.64 -1.08 3.34
N VAL A 385 -8.65 -0.25 3.66
CA VAL A 385 -9.07 0.92 2.88
C VAL A 385 -8.80 2.19 3.69
N PHE A 386 -8.29 3.22 3.02
CA PHE A 386 -8.10 4.54 3.62
C PHE A 386 -9.41 5.12 4.16
N LYS A 387 -9.37 5.60 5.40
CA LYS A 387 -10.39 6.45 6.01
C LYS A 387 -9.72 7.71 6.55
N PHE A 388 -10.44 8.83 6.48
CA PHE A 388 -10.04 10.06 7.15
C PHE A 388 -10.14 9.89 8.68
N ASP A 389 -9.12 10.33 9.40
CA ASP A 389 -9.06 10.33 10.86
C ASP A 389 -8.96 11.78 11.36
N ALA A 390 -9.96 12.26 12.08
CA ALA A 390 -9.96 13.61 12.65
C ALA A 390 -8.90 13.79 13.75
N GLU A 391 -8.50 12.70 14.43
CA GLU A 391 -7.49 12.70 15.49
C GLU A 391 -6.10 12.27 14.99
N TYR A 392 -5.88 12.23 13.67
CA TYR A 392 -4.68 11.67 13.03
C TYR A 392 -3.36 12.11 13.68
N VAL A 393 -3.18 13.40 13.96
CA VAL A 393 -1.95 13.93 14.60
C VAL A 393 -1.75 13.33 16.00
N SER A 394 -2.81 13.29 16.79
CA SER A 394 -2.82 12.70 18.14
C SER A 394 -2.51 11.20 18.09
N ASN A 395 -3.11 10.47 17.15
CA ASN A 395 -2.93 9.02 17.00
C ASN A 395 -1.53 8.65 16.49
N GLU A 396 -0.95 9.43 15.58
CA GLU A 396 0.45 9.28 15.15
C GLU A 396 1.43 9.60 16.29
N ASP A 397 1.17 10.62 17.11
CA ASP A 397 2.05 10.96 18.24
C ASP A 397 1.96 9.95 19.39
N LYS A 398 0.75 9.43 19.71
CA LYS A 398 0.57 8.26 20.59
C LYS A 398 1.39 7.06 20.10
N TYR A 399 1.32 6.74 18.80
CA TYR A 399 2.09 5.63 18.24
C TYR A 399 3.60 5.86 18.29
N LYS A 400 4.09 7.07 18.03
CA LYS A 400 5.53 7.40 18.16
C LYS A 400 6.03 7.25 19.59
N GLN A 401 5.22 7.58 20.59
CA GLN A 401 5.57 7.37 22.00
C GLN A 401 5.66 5.86 22.32
N LEU A 402 4.64 5.10 21.94
CA LEU A 402 4.60 3.64 22.12
C LEU A 402 5.75 2.92 21.39
N SER A 403 6.04 3.29 20.14
CA SER A 403 7.15 2.75 19.35
C SER A 403 8.50 3.03 20.01
N LYS A 404 8.71 4.25 20.53
CA LYS A 404 9.92 4.58 21.32
C LYS A 404 10.03 3.77 22.60
N GLU A 405 8.93 3.47 23.28
CA GLU A 405 8.95 2.63 24.49
C GLU A 405 9.31 1.18 24.13
N ILE A 406 8.68 0.61 23.10
CA ILE A 406 8.90 -0.77 22.64
C ILE A 406 10.34 -0.96 22.12
N LEU A 407 10.89 0.02 21.40
CA LEU A 407 12.26 -0.03 20.86
C LEU A 407 13.33 0.43 21.88
N GLY A 408 12.95 1.23 22.88
CA GLY A 408 13.84 1.82 23.88
C GLY A 408 14.04 0.96 25.13
N LYS A 409 13.01 0.21 25.54
CA LYS A 409 13.24 -1.05 26.25
C LYS A 409 14.11 -1.89 25.32
N LYS A 410 15.28 -2.39 25.78
CA LYS A 410 16.06 -3.38 25.01
C LYS A 410 15.07 -4.45 24.57
N VAL A 411 14.86 -4.58 23.26
CA VAL A 411 13.82 -5.46 22.74
C VAL A 411 14.14 -6.88 23.21
N GLN A 412 13.39 -7.37 24.21
CA GLN A 412 13.43 -8.74 24.71
C GLN A 412 12.80 -9.69 23.69
N MET A 413 13.39 -9.69 22.49
CA MET A 413 13.48 -10.89 21.69
C MET A 413 14.76 -11.60 22.13
N LYS A 414 14.85 -12.91 21.91
CA LYS A 414 16.08 -13.70 22.12
C LYS A 414 17.27 -13.24 21.24
N ILE A 415 17.08 -12.20 20.42
CA ILE A 415 18.07 -11.47 19.61
C ILE A 415 19.00 -10.62 20.49
N VAL A 416 19.74 -11.29 21.36
CA VAL A 416 21.05 -10.86 21.82
C VAL A 416 22.01 -11.95 21.35
N VAL A 417 23.08 -11.57 20.63
CA VAL A 417 23.86 -12.44 19.72
C VAL A 417 23.02 -12.75 18.47
N LEU A 418 23.31 -12.24 17.26
CA LEU A 418 24.62 -11.96 16.64
C LEU A 418 24.74 -10.51 16.11
N GLN A 419 25.86 -9.86 16.47
CA GLN A 419 26.45 -8.61 15.97
C GLN A 419 25.55 -7.36 15.82
#